data_AF-A0A1Y4ACC8-F1
#
_entry.id   AF-A0A1Y4ACC8-F1
#
_cell.length_a   1.000
_cell.length_b   1.000
_cell.length_c   1.000
_cell.angle_alpha   90.00
_cell.angle_beta   90.00
_cell.angle_gamma   90.00
#
_symmetry.space_group_name_H-M   'P 1'
#
loop_
_entity.id
_entity.type
_entity.pdbx_description
1 polymer ?
#
loop_
_entity_poly.entity_id
_entity_poly.type
_entity_poly.pdbx_seq_one_letter_code
_entity_poly.pdbx_strand_id
1 'polypeptide(L)'
;MMKRFGICLLILIAGITIFSPVPSLAQELNNIYAPFESFEEMRQAYLQAVEDGDKETQEWLIELGESTLDKEIEFAASSSSSAIVPMADPDETYWSGQFPNYFFYGRWIDREAGISLSLHPRNGGIWVLSDANNAWNTVFARFHRNSNWANSASMQEQFFCHWRLASGIKLPWNLEPWKTSVNPYTCN
;
A
#
# COMPACT_ATOMS: atom_id res chain seq x y z
N MET A 1 10.12 -20.96 76.67
CA MET A 1 8.70 -20.59 76.44
C MET A 1 8.67 -19.37 75.52
N MET A 2 8.70 -19.59 74.20
CA MET A 2 8.85 -18.53 73.19
C MET A 2 7.48 -18.23 72.55
N LYS A 3 6.98 -17.02 72.76
CA LYS A 3 5.89 -16.43 71.97
C LYS A 3 6.52 -15.79 70.72
N ARG A 4 6.17 -16.24 69.51
CA ARG A 4 6.36 -15.46 68.27
C ARG A 4 5.19 -15.68 67.30
N PHE A 5 4.37 -14.63 67.25
CA PHE A 5 3.54 -14.08 66.18
C PHE A 5 3.38 -14.90 64.89
N GLY A 6 2.11 -15.19 64.57
CA GLY A 6 1.69 -15.59 63.24
C GLY A 6 1.81 -14.43 62.26
N ILE A 7 2.31 -14.74 61.06
CA ILE A 7 2.37 -13.83 59.92
C ILE A 7 1.18 -14.19 59.02
N CYS A 8 0.19 -13.30 58.94
CA CYS A 8 -0.83 -13.32 57.90
C CYS A 8 -0.19 -12.88 56.58
N LEU A 9 -0.11 -13.79 55.61
CA LEU A 9 0.28 -13.47 54.23
C LEU A 9 -0.97 -12.98 53.48
N LEU A 10 -1.08 -11.66 53.29
CA LEU A 10 -2.07 -11.05 52.41
C LEU A 10 -1.61 -11.24 50.96
N ILE A 11 -2.29 -12.10 50.21
CA ILE A 11 -2.13 -12.22 48.76
C ILE A 11 -3.04 -11.18 48.11
N LEU A 12 -2.46 -10.08 47.63
CA LEU A 12 -3.11 -9.11 46.76
C LEU A 12 -3.02 -9.62 45.32
N ILE A 13 -4.10 -10.22 44.82
CA ILE A 13 -4.28 -10.52 43.40
C ILE A 13 -4.81 -9.23 42.75
N ALA A 14 -3.92 -8.45 42.13
CA ALA A 14 -4.32 -7.36 41.25
C ALA A 14 -4.80 -7.97 39.93
N GLY A 15 -6.11 -8.07 39.76
CA GLY A 15 -6.72 -8.39 38.47
C GLY A 15 -6.48 -7.23 37.50
N ILE A 16 -5.56 -7.41 36.56
CA ILE A 16 -5.39 -6.50 35.43
C ILE A 16 -6.52 -6.83 34.46
N THR A 17 -7.63 -6.11 34.58
CA THR A 17 -8.63 -6.06 33.53
C THR A 17 -8.05 -5.23 32.39
N ILE A 18 -7.57 -5.91 31.35
CA ILE A 18 -7.25 -5.27 30.08
C ILE A 18 -8.60 -4.87 29.47
N PHE A 19 -9.03 -3.64 29.76
CA PHE A 19 -10.03 -2.96 28.94
C PHE A 19 -9.32 -2.58 27.63
N SER A 20 -9.37 -3.46 26.64
CA SER A 20 -9.15 -3.05 25.26
C SER A 20 -10.35 -2.19 24.88
N PRO A 21 -10.20 -0.89 24.58
CA PRO A 21 -11.30 -0.11 24.07
C PRO A 21 -11.71 -0.74 22.73
N VAL A 22 -12.92 -1.29 22.66
CA VAL A 22 -13.55 -1.63 21.38
C VAL A 22 -13.67 -0.31 20.62
N PRO A 23 -13.02 -0.16 19.45
CA PRO A 23 -13.20 1.04 18.65
C PRO A 23 -14.69 1.26 18.41
N SER A 24 -15.16 2.50 18.59
CA SER A 24 -16.55 2.81 18.29
C SER A 24 -16.87 2.46 16.84
N LEU A 25 -18.09 2.01 16.54
CA LEU A 25 -18.58 1.68 15.19
C LEU A 25 -18.35 2.80 14.14
N ALA A 26 -18.15 4.04 14.59
CA ALA A 26 -17.83 5.20 13.75
C ALA A 26 -16.34 5.29 13.34
N GLN A 27 -15.44 4.65 14.09
CA GLN A 27 -14.01 4.57 13.76
C GLN A 27 -13.72 3.44 12.77
N GLU A 28 -14.53 2.36 12.78
CA GLU A 28 -14.52 1.33 11.74
C GLU A 28 -14.87 1.87 10.34
N LEU A 29 -15.63 2.98 10.24
CA LEU A 29 -16.07 3.51 8.96
C LEU A 29 -14.98 4.26 8.15
N ASN A 30 -13.84 4.61 8.77
CA ASN A 30 -12.82 5.46 8.12
C ASN A 30 -11.42 4.83 8.05
N ASN A 31 -11.23 3.62 8.58
CA ASN A 31 -9.97 2.92 8.48
C ASN A 31 -10.05 1.83 7.40
N ILE A 32 -9.49 2.11 6.21
CA ILE A 32 -9.48 1.14 5.12
C ILE A 32 -8.66 -0.12 5.43
N TYR A 33 -7.82 -0.10 6.47
CA TYR A 33 -6.97 -1.20 6.91
C TYR A 33 -7.57 -2.03 8.05
N ALA A 34 -8.78 -1.71 8.52
CA ALA A 34 -9.43 -2.47 9.57
C ALA A 34 -9.40 -3.99 9.23
N PRO A 35 -9.04 -4.86 10.20
CA PRO A 35 -8.96 -4.60 11.65
C PRO A 35 -7.64 -3.99 12.14
N PHE A 36 -6.67 -3.73 11.26
CA PHE A 36 -5.38 -3.13 11.61
C PHE A 36 -5.47 -1.61 11.63
N GLU A 37 -4.68 -0.92 12.45
CA GLU A 37 -4.66 0.54 12.54
C GLU A 37 -3.93 1.19 11.34
N SER A 38 -3.12 0.41 10.61
CA SER A 38 -2.35 0.90 9.47
C SER A 38 -1.95 -0.21 8.51
N PHE A 39 -1.60 0.18 7.27
CA PHE A 39 -0.96 -0.73 6.32
C PHE A 39 0.31 -1.40 6.88
N GLU A 40 1.12 -0.67 7.66
CA GLU A 40 2.35 -1.23 8.23
C GLU A 40 2.06 -2.36 9.21
N GLU A 41 1.07 -2.18 10.09
CA GLU A 41 0.66 -3.23 11.03
C GLU A 41 0.11 -4.46 10.29
N MET A 42 -0.75 -4.24 9.29
CA MET A 42 -1.27 -5.29 8.43
C MET A 42 -0.15 -6.04 7.69
N ARG A 43 0.88 -5.32 7.21
CA ARG A 43 2.05 -5.90 6.57
C ARG A 43 2.89 -6.72 7.54
N GLN A 44 3.10 -6.25 8.77
CA GLN A 44 3.83 -7.01 9.78
C GLN A 44 3.10 -8.31 10.13
N ALA A 45 1.77 -8.30 10.22
CA ALA A 45 0.98 -9.51 10.39
C ALA A 45 1.20 -10.49 9.22
N TYR A 46 1.26 -10.00 7.98
CA TYR A 46 1.53 -10.85 6.82
C TYR A 46 2.93 -11.47 6.86
N LEU A 47 3.95 -10.68 7.18
CA LEU A 47 5.32 -11.16 7.29
C LEU A 47 5.46 -12.22 8.39
N GLN A 48 4.78 -12.02 9.53
CA GLN A 48 4.75 -13.01 10.61
C GLN A 48 4.05 -14.31 10.16
N ALA A 49 2.91 -14.22 9.49
CA ALA A 49 2.21 -15.40 8.97
C ALA A 49 3.05 -16.17 7.94
N VAL A 50 3.87 -15.47 7.14
CA VAL A 50 4.86 -16.09 6.23
C VAL A 50 5.95 -16.83 7.02
N GLU A 51 6.51 -16.20 8.06
CA GLU A 51 7.53 -16.80 8.94
C GLU A 51 7.01 -18.06 9.65
N ASP A 52 5.77 -18.01 10.14
CA ASP A 52 5.12 -19.11 10.85
C ASP A 52 4.61 -20.21 9.91
N GLY A 53 4.59 -19.96 8.60
CA GLY A 53 4.03 -20.89 7.61
C GLY A 53 2.49 -21.00 7.67
N ASP A 54 1.82 -20.05 8.32
CA ASP A 54 0.36 -20.00 8.45
C ASP A 54 -0.29 -19.56 7.14
N LYS A 55 -0.78 -20.55 6.38
CA LYS A 55 -1.37 -20.33 5.05
C LYS A 55 -2.75 -19.70 5.08
N GLU A 56 -3.55 -20.01 6.10
CA GLU A 56 -4.90 -19.45 6.24
C GLU A 56 -4.81 -17.95 6.52
N THR A 57 -3.93 -17.55 7.44
CA THR A 57 -3.69 -16.12 7.72
C THR A 57 -3.04 -15.40 6.52
N GLN A 58 -2.12 -16.06 5.79
CA GLN A 58 -1.56 -15.49 4.56
C GLN A 58 -2.64 -15.19 3.51
N GLU A 59 -3.55 -16.12 3.26
CA GLU A 59 -4.63 -15.96 2.27
C GLU A 59 -5.59 -14.84 2.69
N TRP A 60 -6.06 -14.84 3.94
CA TRP A 60 -6.92 -13.78 4.46
C TRP A 60 -6.27 -12.39 4.37
N LEU A 61 -4.99 -12.29 4.70
CA LEU A 61 -4.25 -11.03 4.59
C LEU A 61 -4.08 -10.61 3.13
N ILE A 62 -3.80 -11.53 2.21
CA ILE A 62 -3.73 -11.19 0.78
C ILE A 62 -5.06 -10.58 0.31
N GLU A 63 -6.19 -11.21 0.60
CA GLU A 63 -7.52 -10.69 0.24
C GLU A 63 -7.79 -9.30 0.85
N LEU A 64 -7.45 -9.13 2.13
CA LEU A 64 -7.58 -7.84 2.79
C LEU A 64 -6.67 -6.78 2.16
N GLY A 65 -5.42 -7.14 1.89
CA GLY A 65 -4.41 -6.28 1.28
C GLY A 65 -4.81 -5.80 -0.11
N GLU A 66 -5.38 -6.68 -0.94
CA GLU A 66 -5.96 -6.36 -2.25
C GLU A 66 -7.13 -5.37 -2.09
N SER A 67 -8.09 -5.67 -1.21
CA SER A 67 -9.23 -4.77 -0.94
C SER A 67 -8.80 -3.38 -0.47
N THR A 68 -7.76 -3.29 0.38
CA THR A 68 -7.26 -1.99 0.86
C THR A 68 -6.55 -1.20 -0.24
N LEU A 69 -5.82 -1.89 -1.13
CA LEU A 69 -5.11 -1.27 -2.25
C LEU A 69 -6.11 -0.68 -3.24
N ASP A 70 -7.19 -1.42 -3.55
CA ASP A 70 -8.27 -0.94 -4.40
C ASP A 70 -8.91 0.33 -3.82
N LYS A 71 -9.21 0.35 -2.51
CA LYS A 71 -9.74 1.53 -1.83
C LYS A 71 -8.78 2.73 -1.87
N GLU A 72 -7.47 2.52 -1.76
CA GLU A 72 -6.49 3.59 -1.94
C GLU A 72 -6.56 4.19 -3.34
N ILE A 73 -6.63 3.34 -4.37
CA ILE A 73 -6.75 3.75 -5.77
C ILE A 73 -8.06 4.51 -6.01
N GLU A 74 -9.18 4.03 -5.47
CA GLU A 74 -10.48 4.70 -5.55
C GLU A 74 -10.50 6.06 -4.83
N PHE A 75 -9.87 6.15 -3.66
CA PHE A 75 -9.70 7.40 -2.92
C PHE A 75 -8.78 8.38 -3.64
N ALA A 76 -7.69 7.89 -4.25
CA ALA A 76 -6.81 8.68 -5.10
C ALA A 76 -7.57 9.28 -6.31
N ALA A 77 -8.39 8.47 -6.98
CA ALA A 77 -9.19 8.92 -8.11
C ALA A 77 -10.28 9.93 -7.69
N SER A 78 -10.99 9.67 -6.60
CA SER A 78 -12.08 10.52 -6.12
C SER A 78 -11.62 11.83 -5.47
N SER A 79 -10.48 11.84 -4.78
CA SER A 79 -9.86 13.07 -4.26
C SER A 79 -9.43 14.04 -5.38
N SER A 80 -9.24 13.52 -6.59
CA SER A 80 -8.95 14.31 -7.78
C SER A 80 -10.23 14.85 -8.48
N SER A 81 -11.43 14.40 -8.07
CA SER A 81 -12.70 14.68 -8.76
C SER A 81 -13.40 15.98 -8.36
N SER A 82 -12.75 16.87 -7.59
CA SER A 82 -13.26 18.24 -7.36
C SER A 82 -13.13 19.15 -8.60
N ALA A 83 -12.54 18.66 -9.69
CA ALA A 83 -12.63 19.26 -11.00
C ALA A 83 -13.23 18.24 -11.99
N ILE A 84 -14.36 18.59 -12.59
CA ILE A 84 -14.85 17.94 -13.81
C ILE A 84 -13.74 18.08 -14.85
N VAL A 85 -13.18 16.98 -15.34
CA VAL A 85 -12.24 17.02 -16.48
C VAL A 85 -12.78 16.15 -17.62
N PRO A 86 -13.00 16.73 -18.81
CA PRO A 86 -13.51 15.97 -19.95
C PRO A 86 -12.41 15.06 -20.50
N MET A 87 -12.84 13.84 -20.82
CA MET A 87 -12.06 12.80 -21.46
C MET A 87 -11.53 13.28 -22.83
N ALA A 88 -10.21 13.51 -22.89
CA ALA A 88 -9.32 13.68 -24.04
C ALA A 88 -8.81 15.09 -24.43
N ASP A 89 -7.46 15.13 -24.57
CA ASP A 89 -6.55 16.00 -25.35
C ASP A 89 -5.89 17.28 -24.74
N PRO A 90 -6.39 18.00 -23.71
CA PRO A 90 -5.56 18.99 -23.00
C PRO A 90 -4.76 18.39 -21.82
N ASP A 91 -5.27 17.32 -21.21
CA ASP A 91 -4.69 16.74 -19.99
C ASP A 91 -3.47 15.87 -20.24
N GLU A 92 -3.41 15.13 -21.34
CA GLU A 92 -2.31 14.18 -21.59
C GLU A 92 -0.98 14.91 -21.81
N THR A 93 -1.01 16.03 -22.55
CA THR A 93 0.16 16.90 -22.71
C THR A 93 0.58 17.52 -21.38
N TYR A 94 -0.39 17.99 -20.58
CA TYR A 94 -0.14 18.53 -19.26
C TYR A 94 0.53 17.50 -18.34
N TRP A 95 -0.08 16.32 -18.17
CA TRP A 95 0.43 15.26 -17.28
C TRP A 95 1.75 14.68 -17.76
N SER A 96 1.93 14.51 -19.07
CA SER A 96 3.23 14.15 -19.66
C SER A 96 4.31 15.18 -19.30
N GLY A 97 3.98 16.47 -19.36
CA GLY A 97 4.84 17.58 -18.94
C GLY A 97 5.14 17.61 -17.43
N GLN A 98 4.26 17.09 -16.59
CA GLN A 98 4.47 16.98 -15.14
C GLN A 98 5.37 15.80 -14.75
N PHE A 99 5.62 14.83 -15.64
CA PHE A 99 6.41 13.64 -15.32
C PHE A 99 7.76 13.94 -14.63
N PRO A 100 8.55 14.94 -15.05
CA PRO A 100 9.83 15.26 -14.41
C PRO A 100 9.71 15.77 -12.96
N ASN A 101 8.52 16.18 -12.50
CA ASN A 101 8.27 16.58 -11.11
C ASN A 101 8.18 15.36 -10.18
N TYR A 102 7.80 14.20 -10.72
CA TYR A 102 7.62 12.96 -9.96
C TYR A 102 8.75 11.95 -10.20
N PHE A 103 9.34 11.90 -11.39
CA PHE A 103 10.34 10.89 -11.73
C PHE A 103 11.63 11.50 -12.28
N PHE A 104 12.77 10.91 -11.92
CA PHE A 104 14.04 11.17 -12.60
C PHE A 104 14.03 10.55 -14.01
N TYR A 105 13.45 9.36 -14.15
CA TYR A 105 13.26 8.71 -15.43
C TYR A 105 12.10 7.70 -15.40
N GLY A 106 11.59 7.40 -16.59
CA GLY A 106 10.77 6.23 -16.87
C GLY A 106 11.22 5.64 -18.21
N ARG A 107 11.50 4.34 -18.27
CA ARG A 107 11.91 3.67 -19.51
C ARG A 107 11.52 2.19 -19.51
N TRP A 108 11.19 1.68 -20.69
CA TRP A 108 11.04 0.25 -20.90
C TRP A 108 12.40 -0.44 -20.85
N ILE A 109 12.49 -1.55 -20.13
CA ILE A 109 13.69 -2.39 -20.02
C ILE A 109 13.31 -3.85 -20.21
N ASP A 110 14.20 -4.61 -20.84
CA ASP A 110 14.11 -6.07 -20.86
C ASP A 110 14.74 -6.66 -19.60
N ARG A 111 14.01 -7.56 -18.95
CA ARG A 111 14.47 -8.35 -17.81
C ARG A 111 14.23 -9.83 -18.11
N GLU A 112 14.85 -10.70 -17.34
CA GLU A 112 14.69 -12.16 -17.49
C GLU A 112 13.22 -12.61 -17.46
N ALA A 113 12.41 -12.00 -16.59
CA ALA A 113 10.98 -12.29 -16.46
C ALA A 113 10.10 -11.66 -17.55
N GLY A 114 10.64 -10.72 -18.34
CA GLY A 114 9.90 -10.00 -19.38
C GLY A 114 10.18 -8.50 -19.40
N ILE A 115 9.54 -7.79 -20.34
CA ILE A 115 9.61 -6.34 -20.43
C ILE A 115 9.02 -5.69 -19.16
N SER A 116 9.61 -4.59 -18.70
CA SER A 116 9.07 -3.80 -17.59
C SER A 116 9.23 -2.30 -17.85
N LEU A 117 8.27 -1.50 -17.37
CA LEU A 117 8.42 -0.06 -17.27
C LEU A 117 9.15 0.28 -15.97
N SER A 118 10.44 0.64 -16.08
CA SER A 118 11.27 1.03 -14.95
C SER A 118 11.12 2.51 -14.64
N LEU A 119 10.64 2.83 -13.45
CA LEU A 119 10.38 4.17 -12.95
C LEU A 119 11.30 4.49 -11.77
N HIS A 120 12.02 5.61 -11.84
CA HIS A 120 12.80 6.10 -10.71
C HIS A 120 12.12 7.33 -10.09
N PRO A 121 11.32 7.15 -9.03
CA PRO A 121 10.64 8.26 -8.38
C PRO A 121 11.65 9.22 -7.75
N ARG A 122 11.26 10.48 -7.65
CA ARG A 122 11.92 11.49 -6.83
C ARG A 122 11.51 11.33 -5.38
N ASN A 123 12.38 11.75 -4.46
CA ASN A 123 12.17 11.63 -3.01
C ASN A 123 11.79 10.22 -2.56
N GLY A 124 12.27 9.20 -3.28
CA GLY A 124 11.92 7.79 -3.04
C GLY A 124 10.46 7.43 -3.29
N GLY A 125 9.64 8.34 -3.82
CA GLY A 125 8.20 8.13 -3.95
C GLY A 125 7.42 8.36 -2.67
N ILE A 126 8.01 9.02 -1.67
CA ILE A 126 7.33 9.39 -0.42
C ILE A 126 6.40 10.57 -0.71
N TRP A 127 5.17 10.25 -1.10
CA TRP A 127 4.14 11.20 -1.51
C TRP A 127 2.87 11.02 -0.70
N VAL A 128 2.08 12.09 -0.56
CA VAL A 128 0.69 11.96 -0.11
C VAL A 128 -0.15 11.32 -1.21
N LEU A 129 -1.33 10.77 -0.86
CA LEU A 129 -2.19 10.04 -1.80
C LEU A 129 -2.52 10.81 -3.08
N SER A 130 -2.79 12.12 -2.98
CA SER A 130 -3.06 12.97 -4.14
C SER A 130 -1.86 13.09 -5.09
N ASP A 131 -0.65 13.17 -4.53
CA ASP A 131 0.58 13.22 -5.33
C ASP A 131 0.90 11.87 -5.97
N ALA A 132 0.57 10.76 -5.31
CA ALA A 132 0.65 9.42 -5.91
C ALA A 132 -0.28 9.29 -7.11
N ASN A 133 -1.52 9.79 -7.00
CA ASN A 133 -2.46 9.81 -8.12
C ASN A 133 -1.94 10.65 -9.29
N ASN A 134 -1.47 11.86 -9.00
CA ASN A 134 -0.87 12.74 -10.01
C ASN A 134 0.34 12.08 -10.69
N ALA A 135 1.20 11.44 -9.91
CA ALA A 135 2.35 10.70 -10.43
C ALA A 135 1.91 9.57 -11.37
N TRP A 136 0.91 8.77 -11.00
CA TRP A 136 0.33 7.75 -11.87
C TRP A 136 -0.23 8.34 -13.18
N ASN A 137 -0.95 9.46 -13.11
CA ASN A 137 -1.44 10.15 -14.31
C ASN A 137 -0.30 10.55 -15.25
N THR A 138 0.84 10.99 -14.72
CA THR A 138 2.02 11.28 -15.55
C THR A 138 2.61 10.04 -16.20
N VAL A 139 2.59 8.88 -15.52
CA VAL A 139 3.05 7.59 -16.04
C VAL A 139 2.13 7.14 -17.17
N PHE A 140 0.82 7.10 -16.91
CA PHE A 140 -0.19 6.76 -17.91
C PHE A 140 -0.02 7.63 -19.14
N ALA A 141 -0.10 8.96 -19.00
CA ALA A 141 0.00 9.92 -20.10
C ALA A 141 1.26 9.76 -20.95
N ARG A 142 2.39 9.36 -20.35
CA ARG A 142 3.67 9.24 -21.04
C ARG A 142 3.87 7.89 -21.74
N PHE A 143 3.28 6.81 -21.22
CA PHE A 143 3.64 5.45 -21.63
C PHE A 143 2.49 4.61 -22.17
N HIS A 144 1.22 4.98 -21.96
CA HIS A 144 0.06 4.13 -22.30
C HIS A 144 -0.06 3.78 -23.78
N ARG A 145 0.46 4.66 -24.67
CA ARG A 145 0.45 4.44 -26.13
C ARG A 145 1.58 3.53 -26.63
N ASN A 146 2.50 3.12 -25.75
CA ASN A 146 3.60 2.24 -26.15
C ASN A 146 3.09 0.81 -26.38
N SER A 147 3.65 0.10 -27.36
CA SER A 147 3.25 -1.29 -27.67
C SER A 147 3.49 -2.29 -26.53
N ASN A 148 4.37 -1.95 -25.59
CA ASN A 148 4.66 -2.77 -24.41
C ASN A 148 3.65 -2.52 -23.27
N TRP A 149 2.80 -1.51 -23.38
CA TRP A 149 1.79 -1.22 -22.37
C TRP A 149 0.63 -2.22 -22.47
N ALA A 150 0.41 -2.99 -21.40
CA ALA A 150 -0.68 -3.93 -21.25
C ALA A 150 -1.09 -4.01 -19.77
N ASN A 151 -2.27 -4.57 -19.50
CA ASN A 151 -2.81 -4.73 -18.15
C ASN A 151 -2.76 -3.44 -17.31
N SER A 152 -3.28 -2.34 -17.84
CA SER A 152 -3.23 -1.00 -17.21
C SER A 152 -3.66 -0.99 -15.75
N ALA A 153 -4.70 -1.75 -15.39
CA ALA A 153 -5.19 -1.88 -14.02
C ALA A 153 -4.13 -2.52 -13.11
N SER A 154 -3.57 -3.67 -13.50
CA SER A 154 -2.48 -4.31 -12.74
C SER A 154 -1.22 -3.43 -12.68
N MET A 155 -0.89 -2.70 -13.75
CA MET A 155 0.23 -1.75 -13.69
C MET A 155 -0.03 -0.61 -12.68
N GLN A 156 -1.29 -0.17 -12.53
CA GLN A 156 -1.69 0.81 -11.53
C GLN A 156 -1.58 0.23 -10.12
N GLU A 157 -2.05 -1.00 -9.91
CA GLU A 157 -1.89 -1.73 -8.63
C GLU A 157 -0.42 -1.88 -8.25
N GLN A 158 0.44 -2.28 -9.19
CA GLN A 158 1.89 -2.38 -8.99
C GLN A 158 2.49 -1.02 -8.59
N PHE A 159 2.05 0.05 -9.24
CA PHE A 159 2.48 1.41 -8.93
C PHE A 159 2.09 1.84 -7.52
N PHE A 160 0.82 1.66 -7.14
CA PHE A 160 0.33 2.01 -5.81
C PHE A 160 0.93 1.11 -4.73
N CYS A 161 1.17 -0.16 -5.03
CA CYS A 161 1.93 -1.06 -4.16
C CYS A 161 3.35 -0.53 -3.91
N HIS A 162 4.07 -0.13 -4.96
CA HIS A 162 5.39 0.45 -4.79
C HIS A 162 5.37 1.77 -4.00
N TRP A 163 4.38 2.62 -4.23
CA TRP A 163 4.20 3.88 -3.50
C TRP A 163 3.90 3.63 -2.02
N ARG A 164 2.97 2.74 -1.68
CA ARG A 164 2.60 2.45 -0.29
C ARG A 164 3.77 1.87 0.52
N LEU A 165 4.70 1.20 -0.18
CA LEU A 165 5.93 0.61 0.37
C LEU A 165 7.19 1.44 0.10
N ALA A 166 7.06 2.69 -0.36
CA ALA A 166 8.14 3.53 -0.87
C ALA A 166 9.35 3.69 0.08
N SER A 167 9.14 3.62 1.40
CA SER A 167 10.21 3.67 2.40
C SER A 167 10.99 2.36 2.57
N GLY A 168 10.52 1.24 2.01
CA GLY A 168 11.06 -0.11 2.22
C GLY A 168 11.40 -0.92 0.97
N ILE A 169 11.08 -0.44 -0.25
CA ILE A 169 11.35 -1.16 -1.50
C ILE A 169 12.52 -0.57 -2.30
N LYS A 170 13.23 -1.46 -3.00
CA LYS A 170 14.31 -1.12 -3.92
C LYS A 170 13.83 -0.25 -5.08
N LEU A 171 14.54 0.85 -5.32
CA LEU A 171 14.43 1.64 -6.55
C LEU A 171 15.35 1.07 -7.65
N PRO A 172 15.01 1.23 -8.94
CA PRO A 172 13.75 1.76 -9.48
C PRO A 172 12.57 0.79 -9.29
N TRP A 173 11.35 1.34 -9.31
CA TRP A 173 10.11 0.57 -9.36
C TRP A 173 9.92 -0.01 -10.77
N ASN A 174 9.54 -1.27 -10.90
CA ASN A 174 9.37 -1.90 -12.21
C ASN A 174 7.93 -2.38 -12.36
N LEU A 175 7.19 -1.74 -13.26
CA LEU A 175 5.83 -2.15 -13.59
C LEU A 175 5.89 -3.17 -14.72
N GLU A 176 5.37 -4.36 -14.48
CA GLU A 176 5.40 -5.52 -15.35
C GLU A 176 4.04 -5.65 -16.07
N PRO A 177 3.93 -5.23 -17.34
CA PRO A 177 2.67 -5.19 -18.09
C PRO A 177 2.09 -6.58 -18.38
N TRP A 178 2.86 -7.65 -18.17
CA TRP A 178 2.43 -9.03 -18.35
C TRP A 178 1.79 -9.62 -17.08
N LYS A 179 1.90 -8.96 -15.92
CA LYS A 179 1.23 -9.39 -14.69
C LYS A 179 -0.25 -9.04 -14.71
N THR A 180 -1.05 -9.91 -14.10
CA THR A 180 -2.50 -9.76 -13.97
C THR A 180 -2.96 -9.58 -12.53
N SER A 181 -2.04 -9.70 -11.58
CA SER A 181 -2.27 -9.53 -10.15
C SER A 181 -0.96 -9.10 -9.46
N VAL A 182 -1.10 -8.62 -8.22
CA VAL A 182 0.02 -8.07 -7.42
C VAL A 182 -0.14 -8.55 -5.99
N ASN A 183 0.91 -9.10 -5.38
CA ASN A 183 0.90 -9.29 -3.94
C ASN A 183 0.98 -7.90 -3.24
N PRO A 184 -0.01 -7.50 -2.43
CA PRO A 184 -0.11 -6.15 -1.88
C PRO A 184 0.96 -5.82 -0.82
N TYR A 185 1.73 -6.80 -0.36
CA TYR A 185 2.77 -6.66 0.67
C TYR A 185 4.19 -6.70 0.11
N THR A 186 4.37 -7.28 -1.08
CA THR A 186 5.69 -7.49 -1.70
C THR A 186 5.81 -6.89 -3.11
N CYS A 187 4.71 -6.46 -3.71
CA CYS A 187 4.61 -5.90 -5.06
C CYS A 187 5.16 -6.80 -6.16
N ASN A 188 5.14 -8.11 -5.95
CA ASN A 188 5.54 -9.11 -6.94
C ASN A 188 4.39 -10.02 -7.34
#